data_AF-A0A8S3VY08-F1
#
_entry.id   AF-A0A8S3VY08-F1
#
_cell.length_a   1.000
_cell.length_b   1.000
_cell.length_c   1.000
_cell.angle_alpha   90.00
_cell.angle_beta   90.00
_cell.angle_gamma   90.00
#
_symmetry.space_group_name_H-M   'P 1'
#
loop_
_entity.id
_entity.type
_entity.pdbx_description
1 polymer ?
#
loop_
_entity_poly.entity_id
_entity_poly.type
_entity_poly.pdbx_seq_one_letter_code
_entity_poly.pdbx_strand_id
1 'polypeptide(L)'
;MSTTESWSGGTDEEYETQHFGFGAQRFKIAVRQMVKDKIREGVKEMESFLQEELDLNDTDKAALTQSCDNLINLYYSRADPSFKIIDDEIERMLKIPDNVLLPEDEIQLQQVSKEEYNNLKEEVALLRKRVERAALMESLLNSELEELESVEKVCEAAKKDMQVLDLLVENFGTSDSVKAIADETESLCASVPFIKESENTTLDG
;
A
#
# COMPACT_ATOMS: atom_id res chain seq x y z
N MET A 1 15.72 -46.71 23.14
CA MET A 1 15.83 -45.24 23.07
C MET A 1 16.08 -44.87 21.61
N SER A 2 15.02 -44.71 20.83
CA SER A 2 15.12 -44.14 19.49
C SER A 2 15.19 -42.62 19.65
N THR A 3 16.41 -42.08 19.59
CA THR A 3 16.68 -40.65 19.44
C THR A 3 16.03 -40.17 18.15
N THR A 4 14.85 -39.56 18.25
CA THR A 4 14.39 -38.62 17.22
C THR A 4 15.40 -37.49 17.22
N GLU A 5 16.11 -37.33 16.10
CA GLU A 5 17.10 -36.26 15.94
C GLU A 5 16.45 -34.91 16.27
N SER A 6 17.16 -34.12 17.08
CA SER A 6 16.74 -32.77 17.42
C SER A 6 16.68 -31.95 16.14
N TRP A 7 15.56 -31.23 15.94
CA TRP A 7 15.34 -30.33 14.82
C TRP A 7 16.56 -29.42 14.59
N SER A 8 17.37 -29.76 13.59
CA SER A 8 18.36 -28.85 13.03
C SER A 8 17.59 -27.93 12.11
N GLY A 9 17.16 -26.78 12.60
CA GLY A 9 16.50 -25.75 11.78
C GLY A 9 17.43 -25.25 10.69
N GLY A 10 17.57 -26.02 9.61
CA GLY A 10 18.35 -25.70 8.44
C GLY A 10 17.79 -26.41 7.21
N THR A 11 17.33 -25.59 6.26
CA THR A 11 17.22 -25.78 4.80
C THR A 11 16.54 -27.01 4.21
N ASP A 12 16.62 -28.19 4.79
CA ASP A 12 16.27 -29.45 4.09
C ASP A 12 14.75 -29.72 4.06
N GLU A 13 13.95 -29.06 4.92
CA GLU A 13 12.48 -29.15 4.93
C GLU A 13 11.80 -27.77 4.81
N GLU A 14 12.55 -26.69 4.53
CA GLU A 14 11.97 -25.34 4.49
C GLU A 14 10.97 -25.18 3.34
N TYR A 15 11.28 -25.79 2.19
CA TYR A 15 10.44 -25.74 1.01
C TYR A 15 9.12 -26.50 1.20
N GLU A 16 9.21 -27.70 1.76
CA GLU A 16 8.07 -28.51 2.18
C GLU A 16 7.24 -27.78 3.24
N THR A 17 7.89 -27.16 4.22
CA THR A 17 7.21 -26.43 5.29
C THR A 17 6.46 -25.21 4.77
N GLN A 18 7.01 -24.50 3.78
CA GLN A 18 6.32 -23.41 3.11
C GLN A 18 5.02 -23.91 2.45
N HIS A 19 5.08 -25.03 1.74
CA HIS A 19 3.91 -25.56 1.03
C HIS A 19 2.84 -26.14 1.97
N PHE A 20 3.23 -26.96 2.95
CA PHE A 20 2.29 -27.67 3.81
C PHE A 20 1.90 -26.88 5.08
N GLY A 21 2.66 -25.85 5.45
CA GLY A 21 2.48 -25.08 6.69
C GLY A 21 2.96 -25.79 7.95
N PHE A 22 3.54 -26.99 7.83
CA PHE A 22 4.17 -27.74 8.91
C PHE A 22 5.31 -28.62 8.35
N GLY A 23 6.35 -28.84 9.16
CA GLY A 23 7.46 -29.71 8.80
C GLY A 23 7.15 -31.20 8.99
N ALA A 24 7.80 -32.05 8.21
CA ALA A 24 7.61 -33.50 8.26
C ALA A 24 7.96 -34.07 9.64
N GLN A 25 9.02 -33.54 10.28
CA GLN A 25 9.41 -33.95 11.63
C GLN A 25 8.30 -33.70 12.67
N ARG A 26 7.60 -32.57 12.59
CA ARG A 26 6.48 -32.27 13.51
C ARG A 26 5.34 -33.26 13.31
N PHE A 27 5.07 -33.64 12.06
CA PHE A 27 4.04 -34.62 11.75
C PHE A 27 4.40 -36.02 12.27
N LYS A 28 5.64 -36.49 12.10
CA LYS A 28 6.12 -37.77 12.67
C LYS A 28 5.93 -37.82 14.19
N ILE A 29 6.31 -36.75 14.90
CA ILE A 29 6.15 -36.66 16.35
C ILE A 29 4.67 -36.73 16.73
N ALA A 30 3.81 -35.99 16.04
CA ALA A 30 2.37 -35.98 16.30
C ALA A 30 1.73 -37.37 16.11
N VAL A 31 2.07 -38.06 15.03
CA VAL A 31 1.58 -39.42 14.74
C VAL A 31 2.04 -40.41 15.82
N ARG A 32 3.33 -40.38 16.18
CA ARG A 32 3.88 -41.24 17.25
C ARG A 32 3.19 -40.99 18.59
N GLN A 33 2.96 -39.73 18.93
CA GLN A 33 2.27 -39.36 20.17
C GLN A 33 0.81 -39.83 20.16
N MET A 34 0.09 -39.61 19.07
CA MET A 34 -1.30 -40.05 18.91
C MET A 34 -1.45 -41.55 19.10
N VAL A 35 -0.58 -42.36 18.49
CA VAL A 35 -0.63 -43.83 18.64
C VAL A 35 -0.30 -44.25 20.08
N LYS A 36 0.68 -43.61 20.72
CA LYS A 36 1.02 -43.89 22.13
C LYS A 36 -0.17 -43.58 23.04
N ASP A 37 -0.82 -42.43 22.84
CA ASP A 37 -1.98 -42.03 23.62
C ASP A 37 -3.15 -43.00 23.42
N LYS A 38 -3.38 -43.49 22.20
CA LYS A 38 -4.41 -44.50 21.93
C LYS A 38 -4.12 -45.86 22.58
N ILE A 39 -2.88 -46.31 22.57
CA ILE A 39 -2.48 -47.54 23.28
C ILE A 39 -2.73 -47.39 24.78
N ARG A 40 -2.30 -46.26 25.36
CA ARG A 40 -2.50 -45.98 26.79
C ARG A 40 -3.98 -45.92 27.14
N GLU A 41 -4.77 -45.20 26.37
CA GLU A 41 -6.22 -45.05 26.57
C GLU A 41 -6.90 -46.42 26.56
N GLY A 42 -6.64 -47.26 25.54
CA GLY A 42 -7.25 -48.59 25.45
C GLY A 42 -6.84 -49.54 26.58
N VAL A 43 -5.56 -49.52 27.00
CA VAL A 43 -5.10 -50.36 28.13
C VAL A 43 -5.65 -49.85 29.47
N LYS A 44 -5.78 -48.54 29.65
CA LYS A 44 -6.36 -47.96 30.88
C LYS A 44 -7.86 -48.17 30.96
N GLU A 45 -8.59 -48.10 29.84
CA GLU A 45 -10.01 -48.44 29.79
C GLU A 45 -10.22 -49.92 30.14
N MET A 46 -9.39 -50.82 29.61
CA MET A 46 -9.38 -52.24 29.99
C MET A 46 -9.05 -52.44 31.47
N GLU A 47 -8.07 -51.71 32.01
CA GLU A 47 -7.72 -51.75 33.44
C GLU A 47 -8.91 -51.34 34.32
N SER A 48 -9.56 -50.22 34.00
CA SER A 48 -10.73 -49.74 34.73
C SER A 48 -11.89 -50.74 34.66
N PHE A 49 -12.18 -51.28 33.48
CA PHE A 49 -13.23 -52.28 33.31
C PHE A 49 -12.99 -53.54 34.15
N LEU A 50 -11.75 -54.06 34.15
CA LEU A 50 -11.39 -55.23 34.95
C LEU A 50 -11.45 -54.96 36.46
N GLN A 51 -11.11 -53.74 36.90
CA GLN A 51 -11.22 -53.35 38.32
C GLN A 51 -12.66 -53.19 38.80
N GLU A 52 -13.59 -52.83 37.90
CA GLU A 52 -15.01 -52.71 38.20
C GLU A 52 -15.73 -54.07 38.21
N GLU A 53 -15.36 -54.96 37.28
CA GLU A 53 -16.02 -56.26 37.12
C GLU A 53 -15.49 -57.33 38.08
N LEU A 54 -14.23 -57.21 38.51
CA LEU A 54 -13.61 -58.10 39.49
C LEU A 54 -13.57 -57.39 40.85
N ASP A 55 -14.17 -58.01 41.87
CA ASP A 55 -14.15 -57.51 43.26
C ASP A 55 -12.75 -57.74 43.88
N LEU A 56 -11.76 -56.98 43.39
CA LEU A 56 -10.34 -57.13 43.71
C LEU A 56 -9.97 -56.42 45.01
N ASN A 57 -9.09 -57.06 45.79
CA ASN A 57 -8.45 -56.43 46.94
C ASN A 57 -7.40 -55.40 46.48
N ASP A 58 -7.01 -54.48 47.37
CA ASP A 58 -6.06 -53.40 47.05
C ASP A 58 -4.70 -53.92 46.52
N THR A 59 -4.23 -55.07 47.01
CA THR A 59 -3.01 -55.72 46.53
C THR A 59 -3.14 -56.20 45.09
N ASP A 60 -4.29 -56.77 44.74
CA ASP A 60 -4.55 -57.31 43.41
C ASP A 60 -4.77 -56.18 42.39
N LYS A 61 -5.40 -55.08 42.81
CA LYS A 61 -5.51 -53.85 42.01
C LYS A 61 -4.13 -53.29 41.68
N ALA A 62 -3.23 -53.20 42.66
CA ALA A 62 -1.87 -52.73 42.43
C ALA A 62 -1.08 -53.65 41.46
N ALA A 63 -1.24 -54.98 41.59
CA ALA A 63 -0.62 -55.94 40.68
C ALA A 63 -1.18 -55.84 39.25
N LEU A 64 -2.48 -55.58 39.11
CA LEU A 64 -3.14 -55.35 37.82
C LEU A 64 -2.62 -54.07 37.17
N THR A 65 -2.56 -52.95 37.89
CA THR A 65 -1.99 -51.68 37.39
C THR A 65 -0.56 -51.87 36.90
N GLN A 66 0.28 -52.54 37.69
CA GLN A 66 1.66 -52.83 37.29
C GLN A 66 1.72 -53.69 36.02
N SER A 67 0.84 -54.67 35.89
CA SER A 67 0.76 -55.53 34.71
C SER A 67 0.30 -54.76 33.46
N CYS A 68 -0.68 -53.86 33.61
CA CYS A 68 -1.14 -52.97 32.54
C CYS A 68 -0.05 -51.98 32.11
N ASP A 69 0.71 -51.40 33.04
CA ASP A 69 1.82 -50.51 32.72
C ASP A 69 2.95 -51.27 31.99
N ASN A 70 3.24 -52.50 32.39
CA ASN A 70 4.17 -53.39 31.68
C ASN A 70 3.66 -53.70 30.26
N LEU A 71 2.36 -53.92 30.10
CA LEU A 71 1.74 -54.17 28.80
C LEU A 71 1.85 -52.94 27.87
N ILE A 72 1.61 -51.73 28.39
CA ILE A 72 1.79 -50.48 27.64
C ILE A 72 3.24 -50.36 27.15
N ASN A 73 4.22 -50.59 28.03
CA ASN A 73 5.64 -50.53 27.69
C ASN A 73 6.01 -51.56 26.62
N LEU A 74 5.45 -52.77 26.70
CA LEU A 74 5.63 -53.81 25.69
C LEU A 74 5.09 -53.35 24.33
N TYR A 75 3.86 -52.81 24.28
CA TYR A 75 3.27 -52.29 23.05
C TYR A 75 4.09 -51.14 22.44
N TYR A 76 4.58 -50.21 23.25
CA TYR A 76 5.45 -49.13 22.77
C TYR A 76 6.73 -49.68 22.15
N SER A 77 7.41 -50.60 22.83
CA SER A 77 8.64 -51.22 22.32
C SER A 77 8.41 -52.01 21.03
N ARG A 78 7.23 -52.62 20.89
CA ARG A 78 6.85 -53.41 19.72
C ARG A 78 6.41 -52.56 18.54
N ALA A 79 5.89 -51.36 18.80
CA ALA A 79 5.47 -50.40 17.79
C ALA A 79 6.64 -49.61 17.18
N ASP A 80 7.77 -49.48 17.90
CA ASP A 80 8.96 -48.73 17.43
C ASP A 80 9.43 -49.07 16.00
N PRO A 81 9.54 -50.35 15.59
CA PRO A 81 9.91 -50.69 14.20
C PRO A 81 8.87 -50.22 13.17
N SER A 82 7.58 -50.35 13.50
CA SER A 82 6.49 -49.90 12.62
C SER A 82 6.49 -48.39 12.47
N PHE A 83 6.81 -47.65 13.54
CA PHE A 83 6.93 -46.20 13.44
C PHE A 83 8.11 -45.75 12.58
N LYS A 84 9.17 -46.54 12.40
CA LYS A 84 10.25 -46.19 11.46
C LYS A 84 9.75 -46.26 10.01
N ILE A 85 9.00 -47.32 9.70
CA ILE A 85 8.40 -47.48 8.37
C ILE A 85 7.42 -46.34 8.07
N ILE A 86 6.62 -45.95 9.06
CA ILE A 86 5.70 -44.81 8.94
C ILE A 86 6.47 -43.51 8.73
N ASP A 87 7.55 -43.27 9.49
CA ASP A 87 8.37 -42.07 9.32
C ASP A 87 8.97 -41.98 7.90
N ASP A 88 9.49 -43.09 7.36
CA ASP A 88 10.04 -43.15 5.99
C ASP A 88 8.97 -42.88 4.92
N GLU A 89 7.73 -43.29 5.18
CA GLU A 89 6.62 -43.05 4.26
C GLU A 89 6.12 -41.60 4.36
N ILE A 90 6.10 -41.03 5.57
CA ILE A 90 5.80 -39.61 5.80
C ILE A 90 6.80 -38.73 5.04
N GLU A 91 8.11 -39.05 5.12
CA GLU A 91 9.13 -38.33 4.35
C GLU A 91 8.86 -38.42 2.86
N ARG A 92 8.56 -39.62 2.35
CA ARG A 92 8.26 -39.80 0.92
C ARG A 92 7.02 -39.06 0.45
N MET A 93 5.99 -38.97 1.29
CA MET A 93 4.75 -38.27 0.96
C MET A 93 4.89 -36.75 1.02
N LEU A 94 5.67 -36.23 1.98
CA LEU A 94 5.80 -34.79 2.20
C LEU A 94 6.97 -34.17 1.44
N LYS A 95 7.91 -34.97 0.93
CA LYS A 95 9.05 -34.46 0.16
C LYS A 95 8.59 -33.85 -1.17
N ILE A 96 9.00 -32.62 -1.42
CA ILE A 96 8.84 -32.00 -2.73
C ILE A 96 10.05 -32.39 -3.58
N PRO A 97 9.87 -32.93 -4.80
CA PRO A 97 11.00 -33.26 -5.65
C PRO A 97 11.79 -32.01 -6.05
N ASP A 98 13.13 -32.11 -6.06
CA ASP A 98 14.04 -30.99 -6.39
C ASP A 98 13.77 -30.37 -7.78
N ASN A 99 13.13 -31.11 -8.67
CA ASN A 99 12.77 -30.68 -10.03
C ASN A 99 11.37 -30.06 -10.14
N VAL A 100 10.66 -29.87 -9.02
CA VAL A 100 9.32 -29.29 -8.98
C VAL A 100 9.41 -27.92 -8.32
N LEU A 101 8.98 -26.90 -9.07
CA LEU A 101 8.80 -25.55 -8.56
C LEU A 101 7.36 -25.39 -8.08
N LEU A 102 7.17 -24.84 -6.89
CA LEU A 102 5.85 -24.52 -6.37
C LEU A 102 5.22 -23.36 -7.17
N PRO A 103 3.88 -23.32 -7.28
CA PRO A 103 3.17 -22.23 -7.98
C PRO A 103 3.49 -20.84 -7.41
N GLU A 104 3.78 -20.77 -6.11
CA GLU A 104 4.16 -19.53 -5.41
C GLU A 104 5.48 -18.94 -5.93
N ASP A 105 6.35 -19.79 -6.47
CA ASP A 105 7.67 -19.42 -6.96
C ASP A 105 7.72 -19.30 -8.49
N GLU A 106 6.59 -19.31 -9.20
CA GLU A 106 6.57 -19.14 -10.66
C GLU A 106 7.31 -17.86 -11.11
N ILE A 107 7.25 -16.80 -10.31
CA ILE A 107 8.00 -15.55 -10.56
C ILE A 107 9.52 -15.74 -10.56
N GLN A 108 10.02 -16.78 -9.88
CA GLN A 108 11.44 -17.12 -9.84
C GLN A 108 11.91 -17.84 -11.11
N LEU A 109 11.00 -18.29 -11.98
CA LEU A 109 11.36 -18.85 -13.30
C LEU A 109 12.09 -17.81 -14.16
N GLN A 110 11.70 -16.54 -14.03
CA GLN A 110 12.39 -15.41 -14.66
C GLN A 110 13.25 -14.72 -13.61
N GLN A 111 14.46 -15.24 -13.42
CA GLN A 111 15.42 -14.61 -12.53
C GLN A 111 15.87 -13.28 -13.12
N VAL A 112 15.36 -12.19 -12.55
CA VAL A 112 15.86 -10.83 -12.86
C VAL A 112 17.22 -10.68 -12.20
N SER A 113 18.24 -10.38 -13.00
CA SER A 113 19.57 -10.16 -12.44
C SER A 113 19.57 -8.89 -11.59
N LYS A 114 20.49 -8.82 -10.63
CA LYS A 114 20.64 -7.64 -9.77
C LYS A 114 20.94 -6.38 -10.59
N GLU A 115 21.65 -6.54 -11.71
CA GLU A 115 21.97 -5.46 -12.65
C GLU A 115 20.71 -4.98 -13.38
N GLU A 116 19.90 -5.90 -13.93
CA GLU A 116 18.63 -5.57 -14.57
C GLU A 116 17.68 -4.85 -13.62
N TYR A 117 17.58 -5.31 -12.37
CA TYR A 117 16.76 -4.67 -11.35
C TYR A 117 17.23 -3.24 -11.04
N ASN A 118 18.54 -3.04 -10.92
CA ASN A 118 19.11 -1.72 -10.66
C ASN A 118 18.90 -0.78 -11.85
N ASN A 119 19.10 -1.26 -13.07
CA ASN A 119 18.85 -0.48 -14.29
C ASN A 119 17.38 -0.06 -14.38
N LEU A 120 16.45 -0.98 -14.12
CA LEU A 120 15.02 -0.68 -14.11
C LEU A 120 14.67 0.36 -13.02
N LYS A 121 15.28 0.25 -11.84
CA LYS A 121 15.08 1.21 -10.75
C LYS A 121 15.58 2.61 -11.12
N GLU A 122 16.72 2.71 -11.79
CA GLU A 122 17.25 3.98 -12.29
C GLU A 122 16.36 4.58 -13.38
N GLU A 123 15.89 3.76 -14.32
CA GLU A 123 14.98 4.20 -15.38
C GLU A 123 13.67 4.74 -14.80
N VAL A 124 13.07 4.04 -13.83
CA VAL A 124 11.86 4.50 -13.13
C VAL A 124 12.12 5.84 -12.42
N ALA A 125 13.28 6.02 -11.80
CA ALA A 125 13.63 7.29 -11.15
C ALA A 125 13.79 8.44 -12.16
N LEU A 126 14.39 8.18 -13.32
CA LEU A 126 14.52 9.16 -14.39
C LEU A 126 13.16 9.53 -15.00
N LEU A 127 12.28 8.55 -15.20
CA LEU A 127 10.93 8.77 -15.71
C LEU A 127 10.11 9.62 -14.74
N ARG A 128 10.16 9.37 -13.43
CA ARG A 128 9.49 10.20 -12.42
C ARG A 128 9.94 11.65 -12.48
N LYS A 129 11.25 11.90 -12.52
CA LYS A 129 11.80 13.26 -12.66
C LYS A 129 11.35 13.94 -13.95
N ARG A 130 11.24 13.20 -15.05
CA ARG A 130 10.75 13.74 -16.33
C ARG A 130 9.28 14.13 -16.24
N VAL A 131 8.45 13.31 -15.60
CA VAL A 131 7.02 13.61 -15.38
C VAL A 131 6.86 14.85 -14.51
N GLU A 132 7.61 14.96 -13.41
CA GLU A 132 7.57 16.14 -12.54
C GLU A 132 7.95 17.43 -13.28
N ARG A 133 9.00 17.38 -14.11
CA ARG A 133 9.42 18.52 -14.94
C ARG A 133 8.38 18.88 -16.00
N ALA A 134 7.77 17.87 -16.63
CA ALA A 134 6.73 18.10 -17.62
C ALA A 134 5.49 18.77 -16.99
N ALA A 135 5.07 18.32 -15.81
CA ALA A 135 3.96 18.92 -15.08
C ALA A 135 4.25 20.37 -14.66
N LEU A 136 5.49 20.66 -14.22
CA LEU A 136 5.89 22.03 -13.92
C LEU A 136 5.86 22.92 -15.18
N MET A 137 6.38 22.41 -16.30
CA MET A 137 6.38 23.13 -17.57
C MET A 137 4.96 23.41 -18.07
N GLU A 138 4.07 22.42 -17.98
CA GLU A 138 2.66 22.58 -18.34
C GLU A 138 1.98 23.67 -17.50
N SER A 139 2.24 23.72 -16.20
CA SER A 139 1.74 24.77 -15.31
C SER A 139 2.24 26.17 -15.72
N LEU A 140 3.54 26.30 -16.04
CA LEU A 140 4.12 27.56 -16.50
C LEU A 140 3.52 28.02 -17.83
N LEU A 141 3.37 27.10 -18.80
CA LEU A 141 2.77 27.41 -20.09
C LEU A 141 1.30 27.84 -19.95
N ASN A 142 0.54 27.19 -19.07
CA ASN A 142 -0.84 27.60 -18.79
C ASN A 142 -0.89 29.00 -18.18
N SER A 143 0.00 29.33 -17.25
CA SER A 143 0.11 30.68 -16.68
C SER A 143 0.46 31.73 -17.76
N GLU A 144 1.39 31.41 -18.67
CA GLU A 144 1.76 32.31 -19.76
C GLU A 144 0.58 32.54 -20.73
N LEU A 145 -0.19 31.49 -21.04
CA LEU A 145 -1.40 31.61 -21.85
C LEU A 145 -2.44 32.53 -21.21
N GLU A 146 -2.67 32.42 -19.90
CA GLU A 146 -3.58 33.30 -19.16
C GLU A 146 -3.12 34.76 -19.18
N GLU A 147 -1.81 35.00 -19.04
CA GLU A 147 -1.23 36.35 -19.13
C GLU A 147 -1.40 36.94 -20.54
N LEU A 148 -1.13 36.16 -21.58
CA LEU A 148 -1.30 36.58 -22.97
C LEU A 148 -2.77 36.89 -23.29
N GLU A 149 -3.71 36.08 -22.80
CA GLU A 149 -5.16 36.34 -22.97
C GLU A 149 -5.57 37.66 -22.29
N SER A 150 -4.99 37.96 -21.13
CA SER A 150 -5.20 39.24 -20.44
C SER A 150 -4.67 40.42 -21.24
N VAL A 151 -3.45 40.32 -21.78
CA VAL A 151 -2.85 41.36 -22.62
C VAL A 151 -3.67 41.58 -23.89
N GLU A 152 -4.12 40.51 -24.55
CA GLU A 152 -4.97 40.59 -25.75
C GLU A 152 -6.26 41.37 -25.46
N LYS A 153 -6.92 41.11 -24.31
CA LYS A 153 -8.11 41.86 -23.89
C LYS A 153 -7.82 43.35 -23.72
N VAL A 154 -6.68 43.71 -23.13
CA VAL A 154 -6.27 45.11 -22.96
C VAL A 154 -5.98 45.77 -24.31
N CYS A 155 -5.28 45.09 -25.22
CA CYS A 155 -5.01 45.59 -26.56
C CYS A 155 -6.31 45.82 -27.36
N GLU A 156 -7.26 44.89 -27.28
CA GLU A 156 -8.57 45.04 -27.93
C GLU A 156 -9.39 46.18 -27.31
N ALA A 157 -9.30 46.41 -26.01
CA ALA A 157 -9.91 47.58 -25.37
C ALA A 157 -9.29 48.89 -25.86
N ALA A 158 -7.95 49.00 -25.85
CA ALA A 158 -7.25 50.18 -26.33
C ALA A 158 -7.54 50.47 -27.82
N LYS A 159 -7.66 49.43 -28.64
CA LYS A 159 -8.02 49.56 -30.06
C LYS A 159 -9.44 50.11 -30.23
N LYS A 160 -10.41 49.68 -29.41
CA LYS A 160 -11.77 50.25 -29.41
C LYS A 160 -11.76 51.70 -28.96
N ASP A 161 -11.00 52.04 -27.92
CA ASP A 161 -10.87 53.42 -27.45
C ASP A 161 -10.28 54.33 -28.52
N MET A 162 -9.24 53.86 -29.25
CA MET A 162 -8.69 54.57 -30.40
C MET A 162 -9.72 54.76 -31.51
N GLN A 163 -10.51 53.74 -31.85
CA GLN A 163 -11.59 53.87 -32.84
C GLN A 163 -12.63 54.91 -32.42
N VAL A 164 -12.98 54.98 -31.13
CA VAL A 164 -13.89 56.02 -30.62
C VAL A 164 -13.27 57.41 -30.77
N LEU A 165 -11.98 57.57 -30.43
CA LEU A 165 -11.26 58.83 -30.62
C LEU A 165 -11.22 59.24 -32.10
N ASP A 166 -10.94 58.32 -33.01
CA ASP A 166 -10.96 58.58 -34.46
C ASP A 166 -12.34 59.06 -34.93
N LEU A 167 -13.43 58.40 -34.50
CA LEU A 167 -14.80 58.82 -34.80
C LEU A 167 -15.16 60.19 -34.21
N LEU A 168 -14.66 60.52 -33.02
CA LEU A 168 -14.82 61.86 -32.45
C LEU A 168 -14.05 62.90 -33.27
N VAL A 169 -12.82 62.60 -33.68
CA VAL A 169 -12.04 63.47 -34.56
C VAL A 169 -12.72 63.65 -35.92
N GLU A 170 -13.35 62.62 -36.48
CA GLU A 170 -14.11 62.76 -37.73
C GLU A 170 -15.38 63.62 -37.54
N ASN A 171 -16.11 63.45 -36.44
CA ASN A 171 -17.34 64.20 -36.17
C ASN A 171 -17.11 65.65 -35.71
N PHE A 172 -16.00 65.92 -35.03
CA PHE A 172 -15.62 67.24 -34.52
C PHE A 172 -14.46 67.88 -35.33
N GLY A 173 -14.07 67.25 -36.44
CA GLY A 173 -12.86 67.53 -37.22
C GLY A 173 -12.83 68.86 -37.98
N THR A 174 -13.90 69.64 -37.95
CA THR A 174 -13.76 71.07 -38.22
C THR A 174 -13.21 71.75 -36.98
N SER A 175 -11.93 72.12 -37.00
CA SER A 175 -11.30 72.99 -35.96
C SER A 175 -12.16 74.21 -35.62
N ASP A 176 -13.00 74.66 -36.55
CA ASP A 176 -13.89 75.80 -36.38
C ASP A 176 -15.11 75.47 -35.50
N SER A 177 -15.65 74.24 -35.49
CA SER A 177 -16.77 73.87 -34.63
C SER A 177 -16.36 73.65 -33.18
N VAL A 178 -15.17 73.07 -32.95
CA VAL A 178 -14.63 72.90 -31.58
C VAL A 178 -14.21 74.24 -30.99
N LYS A 179 -13.58 75.10 -31.78
CA LYS A 179 -13.28 76.48 -31.37
C LYS A 179 -14.54 77.31 -31.17
N ALA A 180 -15.54 77.19 -32.05
CA ALA A 180 -16.82 77.88 -31.87
C ALA A 180 -17.55 77.42 -30.60
N ILE A 181 -17.56 76.12 -30.29
CA ILE A 181 -18.13 75.63 -29.03
C ILE A 181 -17.31 76.13 -27.84
N ALA A 182 -15.98 76.14 -27.91
CA ALA A 182 -15.12 76.69 -26.86
C ALA A 182 -15.39 78.18 -26.62
N ASP A 183 -15.44 78.98 -27.69
CA ASP A 183 -15.72 80.42 -27.67
C ASP A 183 -17.16 80.69 -27.17
N GLU A 184 -18.14 79.86 -27.55
CA GLU A 184 -19.53 79.97 -27.10
C GLU A 184 -19.69 79.54 -25.62
N THR A 185 -18.93 78.54 -25.15
CA THR A 185 -18.87 78.18 -23.72
C THR A 185 -18.14 79.22 -22.87
N GLU A 186 -17.08 79.85 -23.38
CA GLU A 186 -16.37 80.94 -22.72
C GLU A 186 -17.26 82.19 -22.69
N SER A 187 -18.00 82.46 -23.76
CA SER A 187 -19.04 83.49 -23.81
C SER A 187 -20.16 83.21 -22.81
N LEU A 188 -20.67 81.97 -22.71
CA LEU A 188 -21.65 81.57 -21.71
C LEU A 188 -21.09 81.71 -20.29
N CYS A 189 -19.84 81.32 -20.04
CA CYS A 189 -19.17 81.52 -18.76
C CYS A 189 -19.00 83.00 -18.41
N ALA A 190 -18.79 83.87 -19.40
CA ALA A 190 -18.74 85.32 -19.19
C ALA A 190 -20.15 85.95 -19.04
N SER A 191 -21.17 85.33 -19.62
CA SER A 191 -22.56 85.80 -19.63
C SER A 191 -23.37 85.29 -18.44
N VAL A 192 -22.92 84.22 -17.78
CA VAL A 192 -23.47 83.75 -16.51
C VAL A 192 -22.71 84.48 -15.40
N PRO A 193 -23.32 85.43 -14.68
CA PRO A 193 -22.69 86.00 -13.50
C PRO A 193 -22.57 84.88 -12.46
N PHE A 194 -21.37 84.34 -12.27
CA PHE A 194 -21.08 83.69 -11.00
C PHE A 194 -21.24 84.79 -9.95
N ILE A 195 -22.17 84.57 -9.02
CA ILE A 195 -22.28 85.36 -7.79
C ILE A 195 -20.91 85.32 -7.11
N LYS A 196 -20.13 86.37 -7.31
CA LYS A 196 -19.00 86.76 -6.49
C LYS A 196 -19.07 88.28 -6.28
N GLU A 197 -20.12 88.71 -5.59
CA GLU A 197 -19.98 89.74 -4.55
C GLU A 197 -19.47 88.97 -3.31
N SER A 198 -18.41 89.33 -2.59
CA SER A 198 -17.65 90.58 -2.48
C SER A 198 -16.38 90.26 -1.67
N GLU A 199 -15.22 90.74 -2.11
CA GLU A 199 -14.07 90.95 -1.22
C GLU A 199 -13.96 92.47 -0.90
N ASN A 200 -13.61 92.75 0.37
CA ASN A 200 -13.25 94.03 0.99
C ASN A 200 -14.44 94.86 1.56
N THR A 201 -14.46 95.34 2.81
CA THR A 201 -13.38 95.93 3.61
C THR A 201 -13.86 96.16 5.06
N THR A 202 -13.03 95.87 6.08
CA THR A 202 -12.69 96.65 7.32
C THR A 202 -12.04 95.68 8.32
N LEU A 203 -10.71 95.71 8.49
CA LEU A 203 -9.95 96.56 9.42
C LEU A 203 -10.37 96.46 10.90
N ASP A 204 -9.40 95.93 11.64
CA ASP A 204 -8.93 96.34 12.99
C ASP A 204 -9.59 95.72 14.23
N GLY A 205 -8.74 95.27 15.16
CA GLY A 205 -9.08 94.91 16.54
C GLY A 205 -8.81 93.47 16.94
#